data_AF-A0A2E8XI51-F1
#
_entry.id   AF-A0A2E8XI51-F1
#
_cell.length_a   1.000
_cell.length_b   1.000
_cell.length_c   1.000
_cell.angle_alpha   90.00
_cell.angle_beta   90.00
_cell.angle_gamma   90.00
#
_symmetry.space_group_name_H-M   'P 1'
#
loop_
_entity.id
_entity.type
_entity.pdbx_description
1 polymer ?
#
loop_
_entity_poly.entity_id
_entity_poly.type
_entity_poly.pdbx_seq_one_letter_code
_entity_poly.pdbx_strand_id
1 'polypeptide(L)'
;MSIWFLVIGSLAVGIVIGITFTRRLGTDAIRVQQLEEKLESMSESHMEYRNNVSEHFNMTSELINQMTDSYKKVYGHLAIGAQDLCSDQVAEKLLPLQPDAMFEDETVSSNQNQIEAPKDYATKSNPNQVGALSEDFGLKNTKANRNKNNP
;
A
#
# COMPACT_ATOMS: atom_id res chain seq x y z
N MET A 1 22.82 19.69 70.99
CA MET A 1 22.42 20.78 70.06
C MET A 1 22.80 20.52 68.60
N SER A 2 23.89 19.83 68.28
CA SER A 2 24.30 19.53 66.89
C SER A 2 23.41 18.52 66.14
N ILE A 3 22.78 17.57 66.85
CA ILE A 3 22.00 16.49 66.22
C ILE A 3 20.80 16.99 65.41
N TRP A 4 20.21 18.11 65.81
CA TRP A 4 19.02 18.66 65.16
C TRP A 4 19.34 19.27 63.79
N PHE A 5 20.52 19.88 63.67
CA PHE A 5 21.02 20.41 62.38
C PHE A 5 21.35 19.30 61.39
N LEU A 6 21.80 18.14 61.87
CA LEU A 6 22.07 16.99 61.01
C LEU A 6 20.79 16.38 60.45
N VAL A 7 19.74 16.28 61.29
CA VAL A 7 18.41 15.83 60.86
C VAL A 7 17.81 16.79 59.83
N ILE A 8 17.82 18.10 60.11
CA ILE A 8 17.23 19.09 59.18
C ILE A 8 18.00 19.17 57.86
N GLY A 9 19.33 19.02 57.90
CA GLY A 9 20.18 18.99 56.71
C GLY A 9 19.89 17.78 55.83
N SER A 10 19.78 16.59 56.43
CA SER A 10 19.47 15.37 55.67
C SER A 10 18.09 15.41 55.02
N LEU A 11 17.09 15.98 55.71
CA LEU A 11 15.74 16.14 55.19
C LEU A 11 15.71 17.10 53.99
N ALA A 12 16.41 18.24 54.10
CA ALA A 12 16.52 19.20 53.00
C ALA A 12 17.17 18.57 51.76
N VAL A 13 18.26 17.82 51.95
CA VAL A 13 18.94 17.11 50.85
C VAL A 13 18.04 16.04 50.23
N GLY A 14 17.32 15.28 51.06
CA GLY A 14 16.36 14.27 50.59
C GLY A 14 15.22 14.87 49.77
N ILE A 15 14.67 16.02 50.16
CA ILE A 15 13.63 16.73 49.42
C ILE A 15 14.15 17.22 48.06
N VAL A 16 15.35 17.80 48.02
CA VAL A 16 15.96 18.27 46.78
C VAL A 16 16.20 17.10 45.81
N ILE A 17 16.72 15.97 46.32
CA ILE A 17 16.93 14.76 45.50
C ILE A 17 15.59 14.17 45.06
N GLY A 18 14.59 14.11 45.95
CA GLY A 18 13.26 13.60 45.63
C GLY A 18 12.57 14.41 44.52
N ILE A 19 12.61 15.74 44.59
CA ILE A 19 12.01 16.62 43.58
C ILE A 19 12.76 16.50 42.25
N THR A 20 14.10 16.46 42.28
CA THR A 20 14.89 16.34 41.05
C THR A 20 14.70 14.98 40.36
N PHE A 21 14.59 13.90 41.14
CA PHE A 21 14.35 12.56 40.61
C PHE A 21 12.92 12.42 40.04
N THR A 22 11.90 12.85 40.78
CA THR A 22 10.50 12.79 40.32
C THR A 22 10.25 13.65 39.08
N ARG A 23 10.87 14.83 38.97
CA ARG A 23 10.80 15.67 37.76
C ARG A 23 11.42 14.99 36.54
N ARG A 24 12.53 14.27 36.72
CA ARG A 24 13.13 13.51 35.62
C ARG A 24 12.22 12.38 35.16
N LEU A 25 11.70 11.58 36.07
CA LEU A 25 10.85 10.42 35.71
C LEU A 25 9.50 10.84 35.12
N GLY A 26 8.87 11.93 35.61
CA GLY A 26 7.59 12.41 35.09
C GLY A 26 7.63 12.90 33.63
N THR A 27 8.80 13.29 33.13
CA THR A 27 8.97 13.75 31.75
C THR A 27 8.92 12.58 30.75
N ASP A 28 9.34 11.38 31.16
CA ASP A 28 9.38 10.22 30.28
C ASP A 28 7.98 9.67 29.99
N ALA A 29 7.08 9.67 30.98
CA ALA A 29 5.69 9.27 30.79
C ALA A 29 4.96 10.18 29.77
N ILE A 30 5.19 11.50 29.83
CA ILE A 30 4.63 12.45 28.87
C ILE A 30 5.20 12.22 27.47
N ARG A 31 6.49 11.92 27.35
CA ARG A 31 7.11 11.58 26.05
C ARG A 31 6.55 10.30 25.46
N VAL A 32 6.33 9.26 26.27
CA VAL A 32 5.74 8.00 25.82
C VAL A 32 4.33 8.24 25.28
N GLN A 33 3.51 9.01 25.99
CA GLN A 33 2.16 9.36 25.53
C GLN A 33 2.19 10.14 24.21
N GLN A 34 3.09 11.11 24.06
CA GLN A 34 3.28 11.85 22.81
C GLN A 34 3.77 10.97 21.65
N LEU A 35 4.57 9.92 21.94
CA LEU A 35 5.02 8.97 20.93
C LEU A 35 3.89 8.04 20.50
N GLU A 36 3.04 7.61 21.43
CA GLU A 36 1.85 6.80 21.17
C GLU A 36 0.85 7.57 20.29
N GLU A 37 0.57 8.83 20.63
CA GLU A 37 -0.29 9.73 19.84
C GLU A 37 0.27 9.98 18.42
N LYS A 38 1.60 10.08 18.28
CA LYS A 38 2.24 10.16 16.95
C LYS A 38 2.12 8.88 16.16
N LEU A 39 2.17 7.72 16.81
CA LEU A 39 2.01 6.43 16.15
C LEU A 39 0.57 6.25 15.67
N GLU A 40 -0.39 6.63 16.52
CA GLU A 40 -1.82 6.57 16.24
C GLU A 40 -2.18 7.50 15.07
N SER A 41 -1.78 8.77 15.12
CA SER A 41 -2.02 9.73 14.03
C SER A 41 -1.38 9.31 12.71
N MET A 42 -0.18 8.71 12.73
CA MET A 42 0.44 8.19 11.51
C MET A 42 -0.37 7.02 10.94
N SER A 43 -0.79 6.07 11.80
CA SER A 43 -1.62 4.95 11.38
C SER A 43 -2.97 5.41 10.81
N GLU A 44 -3.59 6.40 11.45
CA GLU A 44 -4.83 7.01 10.98
C GLU A 44 -4.68 7.63 9.60
N SER A 45 -3.61 8.42 9.38
CA SER A 45 -3.33 9.02 8.08
C SER A 45 -3.08 7.98 6.98
N HIS A 46 -2.46 6.84 7.32
CA HIS A 46 -2.28 5.74 6.39
C HIS A 46 -3.60 5.07 6.02
N MET A 47 -4.52 4.89 6.98
CA MET A 47 -5.84 4.35 6.69
C MET A 47 -6.65 5.31 5.81
N GLU A 48 -6.62 6.60 6.12
CA GLU A 48 -7.31 7.63 5.33
C GLU A 48 -6.80 7.65 3.88
N TYR A 49 -5.47 7.63 3.69
CA TYR A 49 -4.88 7.53 2.36
C TYR A 49 -5.34 6.27 1.61
N ARG A 50 -5.32 5.10 2.26
CA ARG A 50 -5.77 3.84 1.65
C ARG A 50 -7.25 3.88 1.28
N ASN A 51 -8.09 4.50 2.10
CA ASN A 51 -9.52 4.66 1.83
C ASN A 51 -9.75 5.59 0.63
N ASN A 52 -9.08 6.74 0.59
CA ASN A 52 -9.17 7.71 -0.51
C ASN A 52 -8.72 7.08 -1.85
N VAL A 53 -7.61 6.34 -1.84
CA VAL A 53 -7.14 5.61 -3.03
C VAL A 53 -8.18 4.56 -3.47
N SER A 54 -8.74 3.81 -2.53
CA SER A 54 -9.79 2.81 -2.84
C SER A 54 -11.03 3.45 -3.45
N GLU A 55 -11.47 4.59 -2.92
CA GLU A 55 -12.61 5.35 -3.45
C GLU A 55 -12.33 5.88 -4.85
N HIS A 56 -11.13 6.43 -5.08
CA HIS A 56 -10.72 6.94 -6.38
C HIS A 56 -10.71 5.84 -7.44
N PHE A 57 -10.17 4.66 -7.12
CA PHE A 57 -10.18 3.52 -8.06
C PHE A 57 -11.59 2.99 -8.30
N ASN A 58 -12.45 2.95 -7.28
CA ASN A 58 -13.85 2.54 -7.45
C ASN A 58 -14.59 3.49 -8.42
N MET A 59 -14.47 4.80 -8.19
CA MET A 59 -15.05 5.82 -9.07
C MET A 59 -14.46 5.74 -10.50
N THR A 60 -13.15 5.53 -10.61
CA THR A 60 -12.49 5.40 -11.92
C THR A 60 -12.97 4.17 -12.68
N SER A 61 -13.15 3.03 -12.01
CA SER A 61 -13.71 1.81 -12.62
C SER A 61 -15.13 2.04 -13.14
N GLU A 62 -15.96 2.77 -12.39
CA GLU A 62 -17.30 3.15 -12.84
C GLU A 62 -17.26 4.02 -14.10
N LEU A 63 -16.39 5.04 -14.12
CA LEU A 63 -16.20 5.91 -15.29
C LEU A 63 -15.68 5.14 -16.52
N ILE A 64 -14.74 4.21 -16.34
CA ILE A 64 -14.21 3.37 -17.43
C ILE A 64 -15.31 2.48 -18.02
N ASN A 65 -16.20 1.94 -17.19
CA ASN A 65 -17.34 1.16 -17.67
C ASN A 65 -18.28 2.02 -18.52
N GLN A 66 -18.63 3.23 -18.04
CA GLN A 66 -19.46 4.17 -18.81
C GLN A 66 -18.81 4.57 -20.15
N MET A 67 -17.49 4.75 -20.17
CA MET A 67 -16.74 4.99 -21.39
C MET A 67 -16.80 3.78 -22.33
N THR A 68 -16.61 2.57 -21.82
CA THR A 68 -16.67 1.33 -22.59
C THR A 68 -18.04 1.15 -23.24
N ASP A 69 -19.12 1.40 -22.50
CA ASP A 69 -20.49 1.38 -23.04
C ASP A 69 -20.68 2.40 -24.15
N SER A 70 -20.13 3.60 -23.98
CA SER A 70 -20.18 4.66 -24.99
C SER A 70 -19.38 4.27 -26.24
N TYR A 71 -18.22 3.65 -26.07
CA TYR A 71 -17.41 3.11 -27.16
C TYR A 71 -18.15 2.00 -27.93
N LYS A 72 -18.79 1.06 -27.23
CA LYS A 72 -19.63 0.02 -27.83
C LYS A 72 -20.76 0.62 -28.68
N LYS A 73 -21.44 1.66 -28.18
CA LYS A 73 -22.50 2.37 -28.92
C LYS A 73 -21.98 3.02 -30.21
N VAL A 74 -20.81 3.67 -30.15
CA VAL A 74 -20.17 4.26 -31.34
C VAL A 74 -19.86 3.19 -32.37
N TYR A 75 -19.29 2.06 -31.94
CA TYR A 75 -18.97 0.95 -32.83
C TYR A 75 -20.23 0.35 -33.45
N GLY A 76 -21.30 0.16 -32.67
CA GLY A 76 -22.59 -0.29 -33.17
C GLY A 76 -23.18 0.66 -34.22
N HIS A 77 -23.09 1.97 -33.98
CA HIS A 77 -23.53 2.96 -34.97
C HIS A 77 -22.68 2.97 -36.24
N LEU A 78 -21.37 2.74 -36.12
CA LEU A 78 -20.47 2.58 -37.26
C LEU A 78 -20.82 1.33 -38.08
N ALA A 79 -21.11 0.22 -37.42
CA ALA A 79 -21.52 -1.03 -38.06
C ALA A 79 -22.83 -0.86 -38.85
N ILE A 80 -23.84 -0.21 -38.26
CA ILE A 80 -25.11 0.12 -38.93
C ILE A 80 -24.86 1.06 -40.13
N GLY A 81 -24.11 2.15 -39.92
CA GLY A 81 -23.79 3.09 -40.99
C GLY A 81 -22.98 2.47 -42.12
N ALA A 82 -22.07 1.54 -41.82
CA ALA A 82 -21.33 0.79 -42.82
C ALA A 82 -22.26 -0.12 -43.64
N GLN A 83 -23.22 -0.79 -43.01
CA GLN A 83 -24.21 -1.62 -43.69
C GLN A 83 -25.14 -0.81 -44.61
N ASP A 84 -25.55 0.38 -44.17
CA ASP A 84 -26.49 1.24 -44.91
C ASP A 84 -25.82 2.00 -46.06
N LEU A 85 -24.56 2.45 -45.89
CA LEU A 85 -23.88 3.31 -46.87
C LEU A 85 -22.84 2.58 -47.74
N CYS A 86 -22.37 1.39 -47.37
CA CYS A 86 -21.37 0.65 -48.15
C CYS A 86 -22.02 -0.49 -48.94
N SER A 87 -21.50 -0.76 -50.14
CA SER A 87 -21.84 -1.99 -50.88
C SER A 87 -21.49 -3.23 -50.05
N ASP A 88 -22.31 -4.28 -50.08
CA ASP A 88 -22.21 -5.50 -49.23
C ASP A 88 -20.78 -6.04 -49.07
N GLN A 89 -19.96 -5.97 -50.12
CA GLN A 89 -18.57 -6.45 -50.14
C GLN A 89 -17.61 -5.67 -49.22
N VAL A 90 -17.91 -4.41 -48.91
CA VAL A 90 -17.12 -3.53 -48.03
C VAL A 90 -17.69 -3.54 -46.62
N ALA A 91 -19.02 -3.65 -46.48
CA ALA A 91 -19.67 -3.85 -45.19
C ALA A 91 -19.15 -5.12 -44.52
N GLU A 92 -19.06 -6.25 -45.24
CA GLU A 92 -18.54 -7.52 -44.71
C GLU A 92 -17.06 -7.50 -44.30
N LYS A 93 -16.26 -6.51 -44.74
CA LYS A 93 -14.87 -6.33 -44.31
C LYS A 93 -14.71 -5.35 -43.15
N LEU A 94 -15.70 -4.50 -42.90
CA LEU A 94 -15.72 -3.52 -41.79
C LEU A 94 -16.49 -4.05 -40.56
N LEU A 95 -17.51 -4.88 -40.78
CA LEU A 95 -18.32 -5.56 -39.77
C LEU A 95 -17.79 -6.88 -39.18
N PRO A 96 -16.74 -7.57 -39.69
CA PRO A 96 -16.40 -8.90 -39.19
C PRO A 96 -15.53 -8.79 -37.94
N LEU A 97 -16.10 -8.30 -36.85
CA LEU A 97 -15.74 -8.66 -35.48
C LEU A 97 -17.02 -8.48 -34.66
N GLN A 98 -17.68 -9.59 -34.36
CA GLN A 98 -18.81 -9.63 -33.43
C GLN A 98 -18.41 -8.87 -32.16
N PRO A 99 -19.03 -7.72 -31.85
CA PRO A 99 -18.66 -6.93 -30.68
C PRO A 99 -18.98 -7.68 -29.38
N ASP A 100 -19.86 -8.68 -29.40
CA ASP A 100 -20.07 -9.56 -28.25
C ASP A 100 -18.87 -10.50 -28.02
N ALA A 101 -18.27 -11.11 -29.06
CA ALA A 101 -17.19 -12.08 -28.86
C ALA A 101 -15.86 -11.48 -28.33
N MET A 102 -15.65 -10.16 -28.45
CA MET A 102 -14.48 -9.47 -27.88
C MET A 102 -14.77 -8.78 -26.53
N PHE A 103 -16.03 -8.59 -26.17
CA PHE A 103 -16.42 -7.79 -25.01
C PHE A 103 -17.51 -8.42 -24.13
N GLU A 104 -17.90 -9.68 -24.38
CA GLU A 104 -18.65 -10.52 -23.46
C GLU A 104 -17.79 -10.74 -22.22
N ASP A 105 -18.35 -10.32 -21.10
CA ASP A 105 -17.91 -10.66 -19.77
C ASP A 105 -17.86 -12.19 -19.67
N GLU A 106 -16.65 -12.74 -19.59
CA GLU A 106 -16.46 -14.18 -19.44
C GLU A 106 -17.05 -14.57 -18.08
N THR A 107 -18.35 -14.89 -18.07
CA THR A 107 -19.02 -15.59 -16.99
C THR A 107 -18.47 -17.00 -16.93
N VAL A 108 -17.26 -17.10 -16.38
CA VAL A 108 -16.62 -18.25 -15.72
C VAL A 108 -17.25 -19.59 -16.12
N SER A 109 -17.09 -19.99 -17.37
CA SER A 109 -17.39 -21.35 -17.83
C SER A 109 -16.15 -21.92 -18.50
N SER A 110 -15.21 -22.27 -17.64
CA SER A 110 -14.41 -23.50 -17.76
C SER A 110 -13.90 -23.81 -19.17
N ASN A 111 -13.07 -22.94 -19.75
CA ASN A 111 -12.09 -23.37 -20.74
C ASN A 111 -10.72 -22.74 -20.45
N GLN A 112 -9.85 -23.60 -19.95
CA GLN A 112 -8.50 -23.31 -19.47
C GLN A 112 -7.55 -22.97 -20.62
N ASN A 113 -7.58 -21.75 -21.17
CA ASN A 113 -6.42 -21.23 -21.88
C ASN A 113 -6.31 -19.70 -21.84
N GLN A 114 -5.55 -19.24 -20.84
CA GLN A 114 -4.69 -18.06 -20.87
C GLN A 114 -5.37 -16.69 -21.00
N ILE A 115 -6.14 -16.30 -19.97
CA ILE A 115 -6.08 -14.92 -19.50
C ILE A 115 -4.91 -14.87 -18.51
N GLU A 116 -3.72 -14.56 -19.01
CA GLU A 116 -2.52 -14.44 -18.17
C GLU A 116 -2.63 -13.12 -17.39
N ALA A 117 -2.69 -13.20 -16.07
CA ALA A 117 -2.69 -12.02 -15.21
C ALA A 117 -1.49 -11.12 -15.54
N PRO A 118 -1.62 -9.78 -15.46
CA PRO A 118 -0.52 -8.88 -15.74
C PRO A 118 0.70 -9.30 -14.91
N LYS A 119 1.79 -9.61 -15.61
CA LYS A 119 3.06 -10.13 -15.07
C LYS A 119 3.82 -9.12 -14.19
N ASP A 120 3.20 -7.98 -13.90
CA ASP A 120 3.80 -6.84 -13.23
C ASP A 120 3.76 -6.92 -11.70
N TYR A 121 3.08 -7.93 -11.13
CA TYR A 121 3.22 -8.23 -9.71
C TYR A 121 4.39 -9.17 -9.51
N ALA A 122 5.51 -8.63 -9.01
CA ALA A 122 6.74 -9.37 -8.74
C ALA A 122 6.49 -10.49 -7.70
N THR A 123 6.10 -11.68 -8.17
CA THR A 123 5.96 -12.87 -7.33
C THR A 123 7.35 -13.31 -6.86
N LYS A 124 7.49 -13.59 -5.56
CA LYS A 124 8.70 -14.21 -5.01
C LYS A 124 8.90 -15.58 -5.68
N SER A 125 9.98 -15.79 -6.41
CA SER A 125 10.25 -17.07 -7.08
C SER A 125 10.58 -18.18 -6.09
N ASN A 126 11.00 -17.84 -4.87
CA ASN A 126 11.24 -18.79 -3.78
C ASN A 126 10.74 -18.20 -2.44
N PRO A 127 10.31 -19.03 -1.47
CA PRO A 127 9.80 -18.57 -0.17
C PRO A 127 10.80 -17.70 0.63
N ASN A 128 12.10 -17.95 0.44
CA ASN A 128 13.19 -17.23 1.10
C ASN A 128 13.77 -16.06 0.28
N GLN A 129 13.19 -15.76 -0.89
CA GLN A 129 13.63 -14.63 -1.70
C GLN A 129 13.03 -13.33 -1.14
N VAL A 130 13.91 -12.38 -0.85
CA VAL A 130 13.55 -11.02 -0.46
C VAL A 130 12.81 -10.37 -1.64
N GLY A 131 11.62 -9.83 -1.39
CA GLY A 131 10.78 -9.27 -2.45
C GLY A 131 11.35 -7.96 -2.98
N ALA A 132 10.99 -7.56 -4.20
CA ALA A 132 11.46 -6.32 -4.82
C ALA A 132 11.06 -5.03 -4.05
N LEU A 133 10.06 -5.12 -3.19
CA LEU A 133 9.60 -4.04 -2.30
C LEU A 133 10.09 -4.20 -0.85
N SER A 134 10.88 -5.23 -0.56
CA SER A 134 11.45 -5.41 0.78
C SER A 134 12.66 -4.50 0.95
N GLU A 135 12.78 -3.89 2.13
CA GLU A 135 13.86 -2.94 2.48
C GLU A 135 15.28 -3.52 2.34
N ASP A 136 15.42 -4.84 2.46
CA ASP A 136 16.70 -5.57 2.32
C ASP A 136 17.03 -5.96 0.86
N PHE A 137 16.19 -5.60 -0.12
CA PHE A 137 16.42 -5.98 -1.51
C PHE A 137 17.69 -5.32 -2.06
N GLY A 138 18.65 -6.14 -2.50
CA GLY A 138 19.95 -5.66 -2.96
C GLY A 138 20.99 -5.43 -1.86
N LEU A 139 20.64 -5.61 -0.58
CA LEU A 139 21.60 -5.54 0.53
C LEU A 139 22.32 -6.89 0.68
N LYS A 140 23.58 -6.96 0.21
CA LYS A 140 24.45 -8.11 0.51
C LYS A 140 24.84 -8.05 1.97
N ASN A 141 24.30 -8.98 2.76
CA ASN A 141 24.75 -9.25 4.12
C ASN A 141 26.18 -9.77 4.08
N THR A 142 27.16 -8.88 3.99
CA THR A 142 28.54 -9.19 4.34
C THR A 142 28.53 -9.57 5.81
N LYS A 143 28.35 -10.88 6.07
CA LYS A 143 28.81 -11.50 7.30
C LYS A 143 30.28 -11.10 7.40
N ALA A 144 30.57 -10.08 8.20
CA ALA A 144 31.90 -9.79 8.65
C ALA A 144 32.38 -11.06 9.35
N ASN A 145 33.08 -11.90 8.58
CA ASN A 145 33.83 -13.03 9.08
C ASN A 145 34.94 -12.42 9.94
N ARG A 146 34.61 -12.16 11.21
CA ARG A 146 35.59 -12.02 12.28
C ARG A 146 36.22 -13.39 12.43
N ASN A 147 37.17 -13.67 11.54
CA ASN A 147 38.11 -14.77 11.66
C ASN A 147 38.89 -14.54 12.96
N LYS A 148 38.39 -15.17 14.04
CA LYS A 148 39.26 -15.67 15.09
C LYS A 148 40.12 -16.74 14.43
N ASN A 149 41.39 -16.44 14.15
CA ASN A 149 42.52 -17.23 14.62
C ASN A 149 43.86 -16.66 14.11
N ASN A 150 44.75 -16.59 15.10
CA ASN A 150 46.14 -16.13 15.17
C ASN A 150 47.09 -16.80 14.15
N PRO A 151 48.28 -16.23 13.89
CA PRO A 151 49.45 -16.57 14.71
C PRO A 151 50.13 -15.39 15.42
#